data_AF-A0A9Q0DQZ3-F1
#
_entry.id   AF-A0A9Q0DQZ3-F1
#
_cell.length_a   1.000
_cell.length_b   1.000
_cell.length_c   1.000
_cell.angle_alpha   90.00
_cell.angle_beta   90.00
_cell.angle_gamma   90.00
#
_symmetry.space_group_name_H-M   'P 1'
#
loop_
_entity.id
_entity.type
_entity.pdbx_description
1 polymer ?
#
loop_
_entity_poly.entity_id
_entity_poly.type
_entity_poly.pdbx_seq_one_letter_code
_entity_poly.pdbx_strand_id
1 'polypeptide(L)'
;MSTNQDVRYCHKFSYVFLKFLLFGYAIIWWMIGGLILGIGIYAEVERQRYKTLDGLFLAPAVILIVVGLLLFMVSFIGVLGSLRDNITLLKVFMITLTVCLILELLGGIIALVFQNKACLYLNPKACLYLNPKACLYLNPKACLYLNPKACLYLNPKACLYLNPKACLYLNPKACLYLNPKACLYLNPKACLYLNPKACLYLNPKACLYLNPKACLYLNPKACLYLNPKACLYLNPKACLYLNPKACLYLNPKACLYLNPKACLYLNPKACLYLNPKACLYLNPKACLYLNPKACLYLNPKACLYLNPKACLYLNH
;
A
#
# COMPACT_ATOMS: atom_id res chain seq x y z
N MET A 1 -15.72 60.49 -45.26
CA MET A 1 -15.17 59.20 -45.73
C MET A 1 -13.97 58.70 -44.90
N SER A 2 -13.65 59.26 -43.72
CA SER A 2 -12.50 58.82 -42.90
C SER A 2 -12.85 58.02 -41.63
N THR A 3 -14.09 58.08 -41.12
CA THR A 3 -14.47 57.40 -39.86
C THR A 3 -14.42 55.87 -39.93
N ASN A 4 -14.57 55.26 -41.11
CA ASN A 4 -14.48 53.80 -41.29
C ASN A 4 -13.05 53.26 -41.44
N GLN A 5 -12.05 54.11 -41.72
CA GLN A 5 -10.65 53.70 -41.83
C GLN A 5 -9.96 53.74 -40.46
N ASP A 6 -10.18 54.78 -39.65
CA ASP A 6 -9.56 54.92 -38.32
C ASP A 6 -9.99 53.82 -37.34
N VAL A 7 -11.27 53.44 -37.34
CA VAL A 7 -11.80 52.32 -36.54
C VAL A 7 -11.16 50.98 -36.96
N ARG A 8 -10.83 50.82 -38.25
CA ARG A 8 -10.24 49.59 -38.80
C ARG A 8 -8.74 49.46 -38.47
N TYR A 9 -8.02 50.58 -38.34
CA TYR A 9 -6.63 50.60 -37.88
C TYR A 9 -6.49 50.29 -36.39
N CYS A 10 -7.37 50.86 -35.55
CA CYS A 10 -7.37 50.60 -34.11
C CYS A 10 -7.60 49.10 -33.80
N HIS A 11 -8.51 48.46 -34.56
CA HIS A 11 -8.78 47.03 -34.43
C HIS A 11 -7.61 46.14 -34.93
N LYS A 12 -6.90 46.54 -35.99
CA LYS A 12 -5.71 45.81 -36.48
C LYS A 12 -4.54 45.91 -35.51
N PHE A 13 -4.28 47.09 -34.94
CA PHE A 13 -3.20 47.28 -33.97
C PHE A 13 -3.45 46.49 -32.68
N SER A 14 -4.68 46.54 -32.16
CA SER A 14 -5.09 45.75 -30.97
C SER A 14 -4.99 44.24 -31.23
N TYR A 15 -5.42 43.76 -32.40
CA TYR A 15 -5.31 42.36 -32.79
C TYR A 15 -3.85 41.87 -32.86
N VAL A 16 -2.97 42.67 -33.48
CA VAL A 16 -1.55 42.34 -33.60
C VAL A 16 -0.88 42.31 -32.22
N PHE A 17 -1.20 43.27 -31.34
CA PHE A 17 -0.70 43.28 -29.96
C PHE A 17 -1.17 42.06 -29.16
N LEU A 18 -2.46 41.72 -29.22
CA LEU A 18 -3.01 40.51 -28.57
C LEU A 18 -2.36 39.23 -29.08
N LYS A 19 -2.07 39.14 -30.38
CA LYS A 19 -1.37 38.00 -30.99
C LYS A 19 0.06 37.87 -30.46
N PHE A 20 0.82 38.96 -30.40
CA PHE A 20 2.17 38.95 -29.83
C PHE A 20 2.18 38.61 -28.33
N LEU A 21 1.19 39.11 -27.58
CA LEU A 21 1.05 38.82 -26.15
C LEU A 21 0.70 37.34 -25.92
N LEU A 22 -0.26 36.79 -26.67
CA LEU A 22 -0.65 35.38 -26.60
C LEU A 22 0.53 34.47 -26.97
N PHE A 23 1.26 34.83 -28.03
CA PHE A 23 2.45 34.11 -28.47
C PHE A 23 3.55 34.11 -27.41
N GLY A 24 3.86 35.29 -26.84
CA GLY A 24 4.83 35.43 -25.77
C GLY A 24 4.44 34.63 -24.52
N TYR A 25 3.17 34.71 -24.12
CA TYR A 25 2.62 33.93 -23.02
C TYR A 25 2.76 32.43 -23.27
N ALA A 26 2.36 31.94 -24.46
CA ALA A 26 2.45 30.53 -24.80
C ALA A 26 3.89 30.00 -24.83
N ILE A 27 4.86 30.81 -25.29
CA ILE A 27 6.29 30.45 -25.27
C ILE A 27 6.81 30.33 -23.83
N ILE A 28 6.48 31.29 -22.97
CA ILE A 28 6.94 31.26 -21.57
C ILE A 28 6.43 29.99 -20.89
N TRP A 29 5.15 29.67 -21.04
CA TRP A 29 4.57 28.46 -20.46
C TRP A 29 5.09 27.17 -21.09
N TRP A 30 5.39 27.18 -22.39
CA TRP A 30 6.02 26.06 -23.06
C TRP A 30 7.42 25.77 -22.50
N MET A 31 8.23 26.81 -22.28
CA MET A 31 9.55 26.69 -21.64
C MET A 31 9.43 26.18 -20.20
N ILE A 32 8.49 26.71 -19.41
CA ILE A 32 8.23 26.26 -18.04
C ILE A 32 7.80 24.79 -18.03
N GLY A 33 6.87 24.39 -18.90
CA GLY A 33 6.42 23.00 -19.03
C GLY A 33 7.56 22.05 -19.40
N GLY A 34 8.43 22.46 -20.33
CA GLY A 34 9.63 21.72 -20.70
C GLY A 34 10.62 21.56 -19.54
N LEU A 35 10.84 22.61 -18.76
CA LEU A 35 11.69 22.54 -17.55
C LEU A 35 11.12 21.60 -16.50
N ILE A 36 9.81 21.69 -16.22
CA ILE A 36 9.12 20.81 -15.25
C ILE A 36 9.21 19.34 -15.72
N LEU A 37 8.97 19.09 -17.01
CA LEU A 37 9.09 17.76 -17.60
C LEU A 37 10.53 17.24 -17.50
N GLY A 38 11.53 18.07 -17.78
CA GLY A 38 12.95 17.75 -17.63
C GLY A 38 13.33 17.39 -16.20
N ILE A 39 12.87 18.18 -15.21
CA ILE A 39 13.06 17.88 -13.78
C ILE A 39 12.37 16.56 -13.41
N GLY A 40 11.16 16.31 -13.91
CA GLY A 40 10.42 15.07 -13.68
C GLY A 40 11.15 13.83 -14.23
N ILE A 41 11.64 13.90 -15.47
CA ILE A 41 12.43 12.82 -16.10
C ILE A 41 13.74 12.62 -15.34
N TYR A 42 14.45 13.70 -15.00
CA TYR A 42 15.69 13.63 -14.23
C TYR A 42 15.46 12.95 -12.88
N ALA A 43 14.40 13.33 -12.15
CA ALA A 43 14.04 12.71 -10.88
C ALA A 43 13.73 11.20 -11.02
N GLU A 44 13.09 10.78 -12.12
CA GLU A 44 12.80 9.36 -12.37
C GLU A 44 14.05 8.57 -12.78
N VAL A 45 14.96 9.16 -13.56
CA VAL A 45 16.25 8.55 -13.93
C VAL A 45 17.15 8.38 -12.70
N GLU A 46 17.28 9.42 -11.89
CA GLU A 46 18.06 9.36 -10.64
C GLU A 46 17.48 8.30 -9.70
N ARG A 47 16.15 8.15 -9.68
CA ARG A 47 15.48 7.08 -8.94
C ARG A 47 15.76 5.67 -9.48
N GLN A 48 15.88 5.47 -10.79
CA GLN A 48 16.25 4.16 -11.36
C GLN A 48 17.71 3.77 -11.03
N ARG A 49 18.59 4.75 -10.83
CA ARG A 49 20.00 4.52 -10.43
C ARG A 49 20.12 4.00 -9.00
N TYR A 50 19.28 4.46 -8.07
CA TYR A 50 19.24 3.95 -6.69
C TYR A 50 18.05 3.01 -6.48
N LYS A 51 18.26 1.70 -6.64
CA LYS A 51 17.27 0.60 -6.49
C LYS A 51 16.68 0.42 -5.06
N THR A 52 16.46 1.48 -4.27
CA THR A 52 16.17 1.35 -2.82
C THR A 52 15.01 2.17 -2.26
N LEU A 53 14.21 2.88 -3.06
CA LEU A 53 13.04 3.61 -2.55
C LEU A 53 11.74 3.14 -3.22
N ASP A 54 11.18 2.07 -2.64
CA ASP A 54 9.86 1.54 -2.94
C ASP A 54 8.77 2.62 -2.82
N GLY A 55 8.13 2.92 -3.96
CA GLY A 55 6.78 3.49 -4.07
C GLY A 55 6.56 4.97 -3.74
N LEU A 56 7.22 5.54 -2.73
CA LEU A 56 6.83 6.86 -2.22
C LEU A 56 7.33 8.05 -3.07
N PHE A 57 8.48 7.90 -3.74
CA PHE A 57 9.02 8.90 -4.68
C PHE A 57 8.50 8.73 -6.12
N LEU A 58 7.92 7.56 -6.46
CA LEU A 58 7.23 7.37 -7.75
C LEU A 58 6.07 8.35 -7.90
N ALA A 59 5.26 8.50 -6.85
CA ALA A 59 4.06 9.31 -6.92
C ALA A 59 4.38 10.79 -7.23
N PRO A 60 5.30 11.49 -6.53
CA PRO A 60 5.64 12.87 -6.87
C PRO A 60 6.31 13.04 -8.25
N ALA A 61 7.25 12.15 -8.63
CA ALA A 61 7.97 12.27 -9.90
C ALA A 61 7.08 11.98 -11.11
N VAL A 62 6.25 10.93 -11.04
CA VAL A 62 5.28 10.59 -12.10
C VAL A 62 4.22 11.69 -12.24
N ILE A 63 3.75 12.27 -11.13
CA ILE A 63 2.83 13.41 -11.19
C ILE A 63 3.50 14.61 -11.89
N LEU A 64 4.77 14.91 -11.57
CA LEU A 64 5.53 15.98 -12.24
C LEU A 64 5.72 15.73 -13.74
N ILE A 65 5.98 14.48 -14.14
CA ILE A 65 6.09 14.11 -15.56
C ILE A 65 4.74 14.30 -16.27
N VAL A 66 3.64 13.80 -15.68
CA VAL A 66 2.30 13.91 -16.29
C VAL A 66 1.87 15.37 -16.40
N VAL A 67 2.04 16.17 -15.34
CA VAL A 67 1.71 17.60 -15.34
C VAL A 67 2.60 18.36 -16.31
N GLY A 68 3.91 18.11 -16.31
CA GLY A 68 4.86 18.73 -17.24
C GLY A 68 4.54 18.42 -18.69
N LEU A 69 4.20 17.16 -19.02
CA LEU A 69 3.79 16.75 -20.37
C LEU A 69 2.49 17.42 -20.80
N LEU A 70 1.48 17.47 -19.91
CA LEU A 70 0.22 18.15 -20.20
C LEU A 70 0.44 19.64 -20.46
N LEU A 71 1.19 20.33 -19.61
CA LEU A 71 1.52 21.75 -19.79
C LEU A 71 2.30 21.97 -21.10
N PHE A 72 3.29 21.13 -21.39
CA PHE A 72 4.08 21.22 -22.61
C PHE A 72 3.22 21.06 -23.88
N MET A 73 2.34 20.05 -23.93
CA MET A 73 1.48 19.78 -25.10
C MET A 73 0.43 20.88 -25.29
N VAL A 74 -0.21 21.33 -24.21
CA VAL A 74 -1.21 22.41 -24.26
C VAL A 74 -0.56 23.72 -24.72
N SER A 75 0.60 24.08 -24.17
CA SER A 75 1.31 25.29 -24.58
C SER A 75 1.85 25.20 -26.00
N PHE A 76 2.32 24.03 -26.45
CA PHE A 76 2.77 23.83 -27.83
C PHE A 76 1.64 24.03 -28.85
N ILE A 77 0.44 23.50 -28.56
CA ILE A 77 -0.77 23.76 -29.36
C ILE A 77 -1.09 25.26 -29.38
N GLY A 78 -0.94 25.96 -28.26
CA GLY A 78 -1.10 27.42 -28.16
C GLY A 78 -0.12 28.21 -29.03
N VAL A 79 1.17 27.84 -29.00
CA VAL A 79 2.22 28.46 -29.84
C VAL A 79 1.92 28.25 -31.33
N LEU A 80 1.58 27.01 -31.73
CA LEU A 80 1.21 26.69 -33.12
C LEU A 80 -0.07 27.39 -33.57
N GLY A 81 -1.06 27.53 -32.67
CA GLY A 81 -2.31 28.25 -32.93
C GLY A 81 -2.07 29.72 -33.21
N SER A 82 -1.17 30.33 -32.44
CA SER A 82 -0.80 31.73 -32.61
C SER A 82 0.10 31.99 -33.82
N LEU A 83 0.97 31.05 -34.22
CA LEU A 83 1.86 31.22 -35.37
C LEU A 83 1.16 31.02 -36.71
N ARG A 84 0.29 30.01 -36.81
CA ARG A 84 -0.36 29.63 -38.08
C ARG A 84 -1.67 30.38 -38.36
N ASP A 85 -2.06 31.33 -37.50
CA ASP A 85 -3.37 32.02 -37.55
C ASP A 85 -4.54 31.04 -37.74
N ASN A 86 -4.44 29.83 -37.19
CA ASN A 86 -5.44 28.79 -37.37
C ASN A 86 -6.51 28.89 -36.27
N ILE A 87 -7.67 29.45 -36.64
CA ILE A 87 -8.81 29.67 -35.74
C ILE A 87 -9.27 28.36 -35.08
N THR A 88 -9.20 27.23 -35.77
CA THR A 88 -9.57 25.92 -35.21
C THR A 88 -8.62 25.51 -34.09
N LEU A 89 -7.32 25.71 -34.26
CA LEU A 89 -6.30 25.37 -33.26
C LEU A 89 -6.39 26.32 -32.04
N LEU A 90 -6.71 27.60 -32.27
CA LEU A 90 -6.97 28.56 -31.20
C LEU A 90 -8.26 28.23 -30.40
N LYS A 91 -9.32 27.76 -31.08
CA LYS A 91 -10.53 27.26 -30.41
C LYS A 91 -10.24 26.02 -29.54
N VAL A 92 -9.44 25.07 -30.04
CA VAL A 92 -9.01 23.90 -29.27
C VAL A 92 -8.20 24.32 -28.04
N PHE A 93 -7.29 25.28 -28.18
CA PHE A 93 -6.53 25.83 -27.06
C PHE A 93 -7.45 26.45 -25.98
N MET A 94 -8.42 27.28 -26.39
CA MET A 94 -9.41 27.88 -25.48
C MET A 94 -10.29 26.84 -24.76
N ILE A 95 -10.79 25.83 -25.48
CA ILE A 95 -11.60 24.75 -24.89
C ILE A 95 -10.76 23.96 -23.87
N THR A 96 -9.51 23.64 -24.22
CA THR A 96 -8.61 22.88 -23.35
C THR A 96 -8.32 23.63 -22.05
N LEU A 97 -8.05 24.95 -22.11
CA LEU A 97 -7.87 25.77 -20.91
C LEU A 97 -9.14 25.83 -20.04
N THR A 98 -10.31 25.92 -20.67
CA THR A 98 -11.60 25.94 -19.95
C THR A 98 -11.85 24.64 -19.21
N VAL A 99 -11.58 23.49 -19.84
CA VAL A 99 -11.68 22.17 -19.20
C VAL A 99 -10.67 22.02 -18.05
N CYS A 100 -9.42 22.48 -18.24
CA CYS A 100 -8.41 22.46 -17.18
C CYS A 100 -8.86 23.29 -15.96
N LEU A 101 -9.39 24.50 -16.17
CA LEU A 101 -9.88 25.37 -15.09
C LEU A 101 -11.03 24.70 -14.32
N ILE A 102 -11.98 24.08 -15.03
CA ILE A 102 -13.08 23.34 -14.38
C ILE A 102 -12.54 22.18 -13.55
N LEU A 103 -11.57 21.41 -14.06
CA LEU A 103 -10.94 20.31 -13.33
C LEU A 103 -10.16 20.79 -12.10
N GLU A 104 -9.42 21.89 -12.20
CA GLU A 104 -8.69 22.50 -11.08
C GLU A 104 -9.65 23.01 -10.00
N LEU A 105 -10.77 23.63 -10.40
CA LEU A 105 -11.78 24.14 -9.48
C LEU A 105 -12.53 23.00 -8.77
N LEU A 106 -12.89 21.93 -9.48
CA LEU A 106 -13.46 20.72 -8.89
C LEU A 106 -12.46 20.03 -7.94
N GLY A 107 -11.20 19.90 -8.35
CA GLY A 107 -10.13 19.36 -7.51
C GLY A 107 -9.91 20.19 -6.24
N GLY A 108 -9.93 21.53 -6.36
CA GLY A 108 -9.83 22.46 -5.24
C GLY A 108 -11.00 22.32 -4.26
N ILE A 109 -12.24 22.23 -4.74
CA ILE A 109 -13.43 22.02 -3.90
C ILE A 109 -13.35 20.68 -3.17
N ILE A 110 -12.96 19.60 -3.87
CA ILE A 110 -12.78 18.28 -3.25
C ILE A 110 -11.69 18.35 -2.16
N ALA A 111 -10.56 18.99 -2.45
CA ALA A 111 -9.48 19.17 -1.46
C ALA A 111 -9.96 19.92 -0.22
N LEU A 112 -10.72 21.02 -0.39
CA LEU A 112 -11.27 21.83 0.72
C LEU A 112 -12.29 21.05 1.56
N VAL A 113 -13.17 20.26 0.94
CA VAL A 113 -14.17 19.42 1.65
C VAL A 113 -13.49 18.32 2.47
N PHE A 114 -12.39 17.75 1.97
CA PHE A 114 -11.62 16.73 2.69
C PHE A 114 -10.66 17.29 3.75
N GLN A 115 -10.15 18.52 3.60
CA GLN A 115 -9.23 19.16 4.56
C GLN A 115 -9.81 19.29 5.98
N ASN A 116 -11.10 19.56 6.12
CA ASN A 116 -11.75 19.69 7.44
C ASN A 116 -11.90 18.35 8.20
N LYS A 117 -11.63 17.21 7.55
CA LYS A 117 -11.72 15.87 8.17
C LYS A 117 -10.42 15.07 8.10
N ALA A 118 -9.51 15.39 7.17
CA ALA A 118 -8.31 14.63 6.90
C ALA A 118 -7.04 15.47 7.15
N CYS A 119 -6.23 15.03 8.10
CA CYS A 119 -4.89 15.58 8.30
C CYS A 119 -3.94 14.89 7.29
N LEU A 120 -3.40 15.64 6.33
CA LEU A 120 -2.60 15.06 5.24
C LEU A 120 -1.31 14.37 5.74
N TYR A 121 -0.56 15.04 6.61
CA TYR A 121 0.72 14.55 7.10
C TYR A 121 0.92 14.93 8.57
N LEU A 122 1.16 13.93 9.42
CA LEU A 122 1.38 14.15 10.85
C LEU A 122 2.57 13.32 11.35
N ASN A 123 3.60 13.99 11.85
CA ASN A 123 4.86 13.37 12.31
C ASN A 123 5.36 14.02 13.62
N PRO A 124 4.66 13.78 14.75
CA PRO A 124 5.09 14.32 16.03
C PRO A 124 6.31 13.56 16.55
N LYS A 125 7.22 14.29 17.21
CA LYS A 125 8.43 13.71 17.81
C LYS A 125 8.07 12.75 18.95
N ALA A 126 7.27 13.21 19.89
CA ALA A 126 6.77 12.40 20.99
C ALA A 126 5.30 12.77 21.23
N CYS A 127 4.47 11.77 21.56
CA CYS A 127 3.09 12.01 21.94
C CYS A 127 2.64 11.02 23.01
N LEU A 128 1.86 11.46 23.99
CA LEU A 128 1.29 10.54 24.98
C LEU A 128 0.04 9.86 24.41
N TYR A 129 -0.84 10.66 23.81
CA TYR A 129 -2.09 10.20 23.21
C TYR A 129 -2.33 10.88 21.86
N LEU A 130 -2.67 10.10 20.82
CA LEU A 130 -2.99 10.63 19.50
C LEU A 130 -4.10 9.82 18.82
N ASN A 131 -5.19 10.50 18.47
CA ASN A 131 -6.41 9.90 17.92
C ASN A 131 -7.01 10.78 16.81
N PRO A 132 -6.37 10.84 15.62
CA PRO A 132 -6.92 11.60 14.52
C PRO A 132 -8.11 10.86 13.87
N LYS A 133 -9.06 11.64 13.35
CA LYS A 133 -10.25 11.10 12.65
C LYS A 133 -9.86 10.46 11.32
N ALA A 134 -9.15 11.18 10.46
CA ALA A 134 -8.58 10.62 9.24
C ALA A 134 -7.19 11.22 9.00
N CYS A 135 -6.24 10.38 8.60
CA CYS A 135 -4.91 10.83 8.16
C CYS A 135 -4.48 10.09 6.91
N LEU A 136 -3.76 10.77 6.02
CA LEU A 136 -3.14 10.07 4.89
C LEU A 136 -1.80 9.45 5.31
N TYR A 137 -0.94 10.24 5.96
CA TYR A 137 0.33 9.78 6.54
C TYR A 137 0.45 10.12 8.02
N LEU A 138 0.74 9.11 8.84
CA LEU A 138 0.94 9.27 10.29
C LEU A 138 2.19 8.51 10.76
N ASN A 139 3.25 9.24 11.10
CA ASN A 139 4.58 8.67 11.35
C ASN A 139 5.24 9.20 12.63
N PRO A 140 4.66 9.04 13.82
CA PRO A 140 5.27 9.55 15.04
C PRO A 140 6.57 8.81 15.40
N LYS A 141 7.55 9.50 15.99
CA LYS A 141 8.79 8.82 16.43
C LYS A 141 8.53 7.97 17.67
N ALA A 142 7.89 8.52 18.70
CA ALA A 142 7.49 7.77 19.89
C ALA A 142 6.08 8.16 20.31
N CYS A 143 5.20 7.17 20.52
CA CYS A 143 3.89 7.44 21.11
C CYS A 143 3.46 6.36 22.10
N LEU A 144 2.79 6.74 23.17
CA LEU A 144 2.31 5.76 24.16
C LEU A 144 0.99 5.13 23.68
N TYR A 145 0.01 5.94 23.32
CA TYR A 145 -1.28 5.51 22.77
C TYR A 145 -1.56 6.14 21.41
N LEU A 146 -1.75 5.31 20.38
CA LEU A 146 -2.06 5.74 19.02
C LEU A 146 -3.29 4.98 18.49
N ASN A 147 -4.38 5.72 18.26
CA ASN A 147 -5.68 5.14 17.89
C ASN A 147 -6.38 5.97 16.81
N PRO A 148 -5.87 6.01 15.57
CA PRO A 148 -6.56 6.72 14.51
C PRO A 148 -7.81 5.96 14.04
N LYS A 149 -8.87 6.69 13.67
CA LYS A 149 -10.07 6.04 13.10
C LYS A 149 -9.81 5.53 11.68
N ALA A 150 -9.18 6.34 10.83
CA ALA A 150 -8.78 5.93 9.48
C ALA A 150 -7.38 6.46 9.16
N CYS A 151 -6.48 5.60 8.68
CA CYS A 151 -5.20 6.01 8.10
C CYS A 151 -4.87 5.25 6.82
N LEU A 152 -4.30 5.91 5.83
CA LEU A 152 -3.79 5.21 4.65
C LEU A 152 -2.42 4.58 4.95
N TYR A 153 -1.48 5.37 5.47
CA TYR A 153 -0.15 4.94 5.90
C TYR A 153 0.11 5.28 7.37
N LEU A 154 0.44 4.26 8.16
CA LEU A 154 0.76 4.40 9.58
C LEU A 154 2.08 3.69 9.90
N ASN A 155 3.14 4.46 10.16
CA ASN A 155 4.50 3.93 10.41
C ASN A 155 5.15 4.62 11.62
N PRO A 156 4.71 4.30 12.84
CA PRO A 156 5.39 4.80 14.04
C PRO A 156 6.71 4.06 14.28
N LYS A 157 7.74 4.77 14.76
CA LYS A 157 9.02 4.11 15.11
C LYS A 157 8.88 3.30 16.40
N ALA A 158 8.30 3.86 17.45
CA ALA A 158 8.01 3.15 18.69
C ALA A 158 6.59 3.50 19.16
N CYS A 159 5.79 2.48 19.47
CA CYS A 159 4.46 2.64 20.05
C CYS A 159 4.17 1.61 21.14
N LEU A 160 3.65 2.02 22.29
CA LEU A 160 3.28 1.05 23.32
C LEU A 160 1.95 0.37 22.97
N TYR A 161 0.91 1.16 22.69
CA TYR A 161 -0.40 0.70 22.24
C TYR A 161 -0.80 1.32 20.90
N LEU A 162 -1.06 0.47 19.91
CA LEU A 162 -1.44 0.87 18.55
C LEU A 162 -2.71 0.15 18.10
N ASN A 163 -3.82 0.87 18.06
CA ASN A 163 -5.15 0.28 17.86
C ASN A 163 -5.98 0.99 16.77
N PRO A 164 -5.49 1.10 15.52
CA PRO A 164 -6.26 1.80 14.49
C PRO A 164 -7.54 1.05 14.11
N LYS A 165 -8.62 1.78 13.80
CA LYS A 165 -9.87 1.13 13.34
C LYS A 165 -9.73 0.64 11.90
N ALA A 166 -9.26 1.48 10.98
CA ALA A 166 -9.00 1.10 9.59
C ALA A 166 -7.64 1.64 9.14
N CYS A 167 -6.78 0.76 8.64
CA CYS A 167 -5.50 1.13 8.03
C CYS A 167 -5.22 0.39 6.74
N LEU A 168 -4.76 1.07 5.68
CA LEU A 168 -4.38 0.34 4.47
C LEU A 168 -2.99 -0.28 4.63
N TYR A 169 -2.00 0.52 5.02
CA TYR A 169 -0.63 0.09 5.33
C TYR A 169 -0.24 0.42 6.76
N LEU A 170 0.16 -0.60 7.53
CA LEU A 170 0.55 -0.47 8.93
C LEU A 170 1.89 -1.16 9.18
N ASN A 171 2.95 -0.37 9.36
CA ASN A 171 4.33 -0.86 9.39
C ASN A 171 5.12 -0.31 10.59
N PRO A 172 4.70 -0.55 11.85
CA PRO A 172 5.44 -0.04 13.00
C PRO A 172 6.81 -0.73 13.15
N LYS A 173 7.86 0.01 13.55
CA LYS A 173 9.18 -0.60 13.79
C LYS A 173 9.17 -1.41 15.09
N ALA A 174 8.72 -0.83 16.19
CA ALA A 174 8.57 -1.52 17.47
C ALA A 174 7.20 -1.21 18.07
N CYS A 175 6.46 -2.25 18.48
CA CYS A 175 5.19 -2.06 19.17
C CYS A 175 4.94 -3.10 20.25
N LEU A 176 4.46 -2.71 21.43
CA LEU A 176 4.18 -3.70 22.49
C LEU A 176 2.83 -4.39 22.24
N TYR A 177 1.77 -3.62 22.04
CA TYR A 177 0.42 -4.10 21.73
C TYR A 177 -0.11 -3.50 20.42
N LEU A 178 -0.41 -4.36 19.45
CA LEU A 178 -0.90 -3.97 18.13
C LEU A 178 -2.20 -4.68 17.79
N ASN A 179 -3.32 -3.97 17.86
CA ASN A 179 -4.66 -4.55 17.65
C ASN A 179 -5.50 -3.74 16.64
N PRO A 180 -5.14 -3.74 15.35
CA PRO A 180 -5.94 -3.07 14.32
C PRO A 180 -7.26 -3.82 14.09
N LYS A 181 -8.37 -3.09 13.88
CA LYS A 181 -9.65 -3.75 13.55
C LYS A 181 -9.65 -4.24 12.10
N ALA A 182 -9.30 -3.39 11.14
CA ALA A 182 -9.16 -3.76 9.74
C ALA A 182 -7.84 -3.24 9.18
N CYS A 183 -7.05 -4.10 8.53
CA CYS A 183 -5.82 -3.70 7.88
C CYS A 183 -5.54 -4.47 6.59
N LEU A 184 -5.19 -3.80 5.49
CA LEU A 184 -4.89 -4.53 4.25
C LEU A 184 -3.49 -5.15 4.30
N TYR A 185 -2.47 -4.34 4.62
CA TYR A 185 -1.07 -4.78 4.78
C TYR A 185 -0.53 -4.43 6.17
N LEU A 186 -0.15 -5.46 6.93
CA LEU A 186 0.38 -5.33 8.29
C LEU A 186 1.75 -5.99 8.41
N ASN A 187 2.82 -5.18 8.50
CA ASN A 187 4.20 -5.67 8.54
C ASN A 187 5.02 -5.01 9.67
N PRO A 188 4.73 -5.33 10.96
CA PRO A 188 5.53 -4.83 12.07
C PRO A 188 6.92 -5.50 12.07
N LYS A 189 7.98 -4.75 12.40
CA LYS A 189 9.32 -5.35 12.54
C LYS A 189 9.43 -6.15 13.84
N ALA A 190 9.07 -5.55 14.97
CA ALA A 190 9.02 -6.23 16.26
C ALA A 190 7.70 -5.92 16.96
N CYS A 191 7.00 -6.96 17.42
CA CYS A 191 5.79 -6.79 18.20
C CYS A 191 5.64 -7.83 19.31
N LEU A 192 5.25 -7.45 20.52
CA LEU A 192 5.07 -8.44 21.58
C LEU A 192 3.71 -9.16 21.44
N TYR A 193 2.62 -8.39 21.33
CA TYR A 193 1.27 -8.89 21.13
C TYR A 193 0.63 -8.30 19.87
N LEU A 194 0.28 -9.18 18.91
CA LEU A 194 -0.32 -8.80 17.63
C LEU A 194 -1.65 -9.54 17.41
N ASN A 195 -2.77 -8.82 17.55
CA ASN A 195 -4.11 -9.40 17.43
C ASN A 195 -5.01 -8.59 16.48
N PRO A 196 -4.75 -8.62 15.16
CA PRO A 196 -5.63 -7.97 14.19
C PRO A 196 -6.97 -8.72 14.09
N LYS A 197 -8.09 -7.98 13.97
CA LYS A 197 -9.39 -8.64 13.73
C LYS A 197 -9.52 -9.13 12.29
N ALA A 198 -9.23 -8.27 11.32
CA ALA A 198 -9.22 -8.65 9.91
C ALA A 198 -7.98 -8.08 9.23
N CYS A 199 -7.26 -8.92 8.49
CA CYS A 199 -6.21 -8.47 7.61
C CYS A 199 -6.08 -9.27 6.32
N LEU A 200 -5.55 -8.67 5.25
CA LEU A 200 -5.34 -9.41 4.01
C LEU A 200 -3.95 -10.03 3.98
N TYR A 201 -2.92 -9.21 4.23
CA TYR A 201 -1.52 -9.64 4.33
C TYR A 201 -0.94 -9.30 5.71
N LEU A 202 -0.41 -10.32 6.39
CA LEU A 202 0.21 -10.18 7.71
C LEU A 202 1.60 -10.83 7.71
N ASN A 203 2.65 -10.00 7.72
CA ASN A 203 4.05 -10.47 7.65
C ASN A 203 4.92 -9.81 8.73
N PRO A 204 4.73 -10.14 10.03
CA PRO A 204 5.60 -9.64 11.08
C PRO A 204 6.99 -10.29 10.99
N LYS A 205 8.06 -9.51 11.24
CA LYS A 205 9.42 -10.09 11.27
C LYS A 205 9.65 -10.87 12.57
N ALA A 206 9.36 -10.28 13.71
CA ALA A 206 9.43 -10.94 15.01
C ALA A 206 8.17 -10.64 15.81
N CYS A 207 7.52 -11.68 16.34
CA CYS A 207 6.37 -11.52 17.23
C CYS A 207 6.33 -12.56 18.34
N LEU A 208 6.01 -12.19 19.57
CA LEU A 208 5.91 -13.18 20.66
C LEU A 208 4.57 -13.91 20.62
N TYR A 209 3.47 -13.16 20.59
CA TYR A 209 2.10 -13.68 20.49
C TYR A 209 1.37 -13.11 19.27
N LEU A 210 0.92 -13.99 18.37
CA LEU A 210 0.23 -13.63 17.15
C LEU A 210 -1.10 -14.37 17.02
N ASN A 211 -2.21 -13.67 17.24
CA ASN A 211 -3.56 -14.26 17.24
C ASN A 211 -4.53 -13.47 16.34
N PRO A 212 -4.37 -13.50 15.00
CA PRO A 212 -5.30 -12.85 14.10
C PRO A 212 -6.65 -13.60 14.07
N LYS A 213 -7.77 -12.88 14.01
CA LYS A 213 -9.08 -13.55 13.87
C LYS A 213 -9.32 -14.02 12.43
N ALA A 214 -9.08 -13.17 11.44
CA ALA A 214 -9.18 -13.52 10.03
C ALA A 214 -7.99 -12.93 9.26
N CYS A 215 -7.30 -13.77 8.50
CA CYS A 215 -6.22 -13.32 7.62
C CYS A 215 -6.15 -14.13 6.31
N LEU A 216 -5.95 -13.49 5.16
CA LEU A 216 -5.84 -14.26 3.91
C LEU A 216 -4.44 -14.88 3.76
N TYR A 217 -3.39 -14.06 3.92
CA TYR A 217 -1.99 -14.49 3.90
C TYR A 217 -1.28 -14.14 5.23
N LEU A 218 -0.68 -15.14 5.85
CA LEU A 218 0.04 -15.01 7.12
C LEU A 218 1.42 -15.64 7.05
N ASN A 219 2.47 -14.81 6.97
CA ASN A 219 3.85 -15.28 6.81
C ASN A 219 4.81 -14.62 7.82
N PRO A 220 4.72 -14.96 9.13
CA PRO A 220 5.65 -14.44 10.12
C PRO A 220 7.05 -15.07 9.93
N LYS A 221 8.12 -14.28 10.09
CA LYS A 221 9.47 -14.85 10.04
C LYS A 221 9.82 -15.61 11.32
N ALA A 222 9.61 -15.01 12.48
CA ALA A 222 9.78 -15.67 13.77
C ALA A 222 8.59 -15.37 14.66
N CYS A 223 7.97 -16.41 15.23
CA CYS A 223 6.89 -16.24 16.19
C CYS A 223 6.91 -17.28 17.30
N LEU A 224 6.73 -16.92 18.56
CA LEU A 224 6.73 -17.91 19.64
C LEU A 224 5.39 -18.67 19.71
N TYR A 225 4.29 -17.92 19.78
CA TYR A 225 2.92 -18.46 19.78
C TYR A 225 2.09 -17.91 18.62
N LEU A 226 1.60 -18.80 17.76
CA LEU A 226 0.83 -18.45 16.57
C LEU A 226 -0.51 -19.20 16.55
N ASN A 227 -1.61 -18.49 16.85
CA ASN A 227 -2.94 -19.08 16.95
C ASN A 227 -3.99 -18.30 16.12
N PRO A 228 -3.92 -18.35 14.78
CA PRO A 228 -4.93 -17.72 13.93
C PRO A 228 -6.27 -18.48 14.03
N LYS A 229 -7.40 -17.76 14.05
CA LYS A 229 -8.71 -18.43 14.02
C LYS A 229 -9.06 -18.91 12.61
N ALA A 230 -8.92 -18.06 11.60
CA ALA A 230 -9.14 -18.43 10.21
C ALA A 230 -8.04 -17.84 9.34
N CYS A 231 -7.40 -18.68 8.52
CA CYS A 231 -6.43 -18.22 7.54
C CYS A 231 -6.43 -19.04 6.25
N LEU A 232 -6.27 -18.39 5.09
CA LEU A 232 -6.24 -19.15 3.83
C LEU A 232 -4.84 -19.76 3.60
N TYR A 233 -3.80 -18.94 3.67
CA TYR A 233 -2.41 -19.34 3.54
C TYR A 233 -1.61 -19.00 4.79
N LEU A 234 -0.96 -20.01 5.39
CA LEU A 234 -0.15 -19.85 6.59
C LEU A 234 1.23 -20.48 6.40
N ASN A 235 2.26 -19.64 6.26
CA ASN A 235 3.64 -20.09 6.00
C ASN A 235 4.65 -19.43 6.95
N PRO A 236 4.66 -19.76 8.25
CA PRO A 236 5.66 -19.25 9.18
C PRO A 236 7.04 -19.86 8.88
N LYS A 237 8.11 -19.05 8.95
CA LYS A 237 9.48 -19.59 8.80
C LYS A 237 9.93 -20.34 10.05
N ALA A 238 9.79 -19.73 11.22
CA ALA A 238 10.08 -20.37 12.49
C ALA A 238 8.96 -20.07 13.49
N CYS A 239 8.45 -21.10 14.14
CA CYS A 239 7.52 -20.94 15.24
C CYS A 239 7.68 -22.00 16.33
N LEU A 240 7.38 -21.66 17.58
CA LEU A 240 7.47 -22.67 18.66
C LEU A 240 6.15 -23.42 18.79
N TYR A 241 5.05 -22.69 18.95
CA TYR A 241 3.70 -23.24 19.01
C TYR A 241 2.83 -22.70 17.88
N LEU A 242 2.24 -23.60 17.08
CA LEU A 242 1.37 -23.27 15.95
C LEU A 242 0.04 -24.02 16.06
N ASN A 243 -1.02 -23.31 16.43
CA ASN A 243 -2.35 -23.90 16.65
C ASN A 243 -3.45 -23.14 15.89
N PRO A 244 -3.49 -23.19 14.54
CA PRO A 244 -4.56 -22.58 13.77
C PRO A 244 -5.88 -23.34 13.97
N LYS A 245 -7.01 -22.62 14.09
CA LYS A 245 -8.33 -23.30 14.17
C LYS A 245 -8.79 -23.79 12.79
N ALA A 246 -8.72 -22.94 11.78
CA ALA A 246 -9.05 -23.31 10.40
C ALA A 246 -8.02 -22.72 9.45
N CYS A 247 -7.45 -23.56 8.59
CA CYS A 247 -6.56 -23.13 7.53
C CYS A 247 -6.74 -23.94 6.24
N LEU A 248 -6.55 -23.31 5.08
CA LEU A 248 -6.62 -24.05 3.81
C LEU A 248 -5.25 -24.64 3.46
N TYR A 249 -4.21 -23.81 3.43
CA TYR A 249 -2.82 -24.22 3.23
C TYR A 249 -1.95 -23.86 4.43
N LEU A 250 -1.24 -24.85 4.97
CA LEU A 250 -0.34 -24.70 6.11
C LEU A 250 1.02 -25.31 5.80
N ASN A 251 2.02 -24.46 5.56
CA ASN A 251 3.38 -24.89 5.19
C ASN A 251 4.45 -24.21 6.07
N PRO A 252 4.54 -24.57 7.37
CA PRO A 252 5.59 -24.06 8.24
C PRO A 252 6.96 -24.65 7.85
N LYS A 253 8.02 -23.83 7.86
CA LYS A 253 9.38 -24.36 7.59
C LYS A 253 9.95 -25.08 8.81
N ALA A 254 9.86 -24.46 9.99
CA ALA A 254 10.27 -25.07 11.25
C ALA A 254 9.22 -24.76 12.32
N CYS A 255 8.77 -25.79 13.02
CA CYS A 255 7.87 -25.66 14.16
C CYS A 255 8.19 -26.70 15.25
N LEU A 256 7.99 -26.37 16.53
CA LEU A 256 8.20 -27.37 17.58
C LEU A 256 6.90 -28.16 17.83
N TYR A 257 5.81 -27.45 18.08
CA TYR A 257 4.47 -28.02 18.24
C TYR A 257 3.51 -27.49 17.17
N LEU A 258 2.86 -28.40 16.46
CA LEU A 258 1.92 -28.09 15.37
C LEU A 258 0.61 -28.84 15.56
N ASN A 259 -0.43 -28.13 16.02
CA ASN A 259 -1.74 -28.71 16.32
C ASN A 259 -2.89 -27.97 15.63
N PRO A 260 -3.02 -28.06 14.29
CA PRO A 260 -4.15 -27.46 13.58
C PRO A 260 -5.45 -28.23 13.88
N LYS A 261 -6.56 -27.51 14.09
CA LYS A 261 -7.86 -28.17 14.28
C LYS A 261 -8.46 -28.64 12.96
N ALA A 262 -8.47 -27.79 11.94
CA ALA A 262 -8.91 -28.16 10.60
C ALA A 262 -7.94 -27.56 9.57
N CYS A 263 -7.42 -28.40 8.69
CA CYS A 263 -6.55 -28.00 7.60
C CYS A 263 -6.91 -28.74 6.30
N LEU A 264 -6.81 -28.12 5.13
CA LEU A 264 -6.99 -28.86 3.87
C LEU A 264 -5.66 -29.46 3.40
N TYR A 265 -4.60 -28.65 3.31
CA TYR A 265 -3.25 -29.08 2.95
C TYR A 265 -2.24 -28.72 4.04
N LEU A 266 -1.60 -29.73 4.60
CA LEU A 266 -0.61 -29.59 5.67
C LEU A 266 0.74 -30.16 5.25
N ASN A 267 1.71 -29.29 4.94
CA ASN A 267 3.04 -29.69 4.47
C ASN A 267 4.17 -29.01 5.28
N PRO A 268 4.38 -29.41 6.55
CA PRO A 268 5.50 -28.91 7.34
C PRO A 268 6.84 -29.47 6.82
N LYS A 269 7.87 -28.61 6.74
CA LYS A 269 9.22 -29.09 6.37
C LYS A 269 9.91 -29.79 7.54
N ALA A 270 9.88 -29.18 8.71
CA ALA A 270 10.41 -29.77 9.94
C ALA A 270 9.45 -29.45 11.10
N CYS A 271 9.05 -30.49 11.82
CA CYS A 271 8.26 -30.35 13.05
C CYS A 271 8.71 -31.37 14.10
N LEU A 272 8.60 -31.07 15.39
CA LEU A 272 8.91 -32.07 16.41
C LEU A 272 7.64 -32.87 16.76
N TYR A 273 6.55 -32.18 17.10
CA TYR A 273 5.25 -32.77 17.38
C TYR A 273 4.20 -32.25 16.40
N LEU A 274 3.52 -33.17 15.72
CA LEU A 274 2.48 -32.88 14.73
C LEU A 274 1.19 -33.64 15.05
N ASN A 275 0.19 -32.91 15.56
CA ASN A 275 -1.08 -33.49 15.99
C ASN A 275 -2.29 -32.78 15.35
N PRO A 276 -2.52 -32.94 14.03
CA PRO A 276 -3.70 -32.37 13.38
C PRO A 276 -4.97 -33.12 13.80
N LYS A 277 -6.05 -32.39 14.11
CA LYS A 277 -7.34 -33.04 14.42
C LYS A 277 -8.06 -33.50 13.15
N ALA A 278 -8.13 -32.65 12.13
CA ALA A 278 -8.69 -32.99 10.84
C ALA A 278 -7.81 -32.37 9.74
N CYS A 279 -7.35 -33.20 8.81
CA CYS A 279 -6.59 -32.75 7.65
C CYS A 279 -6.96 -33.55 6.41
N LEU A 280 -7.06 -32.92 5.23
CA LEU A 280 -7.36 -33.69 4.01
C LEU A 280 -6.08 -34.29 3.43
N TYR A 281 -5.06 -33.47 3.20
CA TYR A 281 -3.72 -33.90 2.77
C TYR A 281 -2.66 -33.57 3.82
N LEU A 282 -1.88 -34.56 4.23
CA LEU A 282 -0.84 -34.45 5.24
C LEU A 282 0.49 -34.99 4.72
N ASN A 283 1.42 -34.09 4.36
CA ASN A 283 2.72 -34.46 3.78
C ASN A 283 3.90 -33.82 4.54
N PRO A 284 4.19 -34.26 5.78
CA PRO A 284 5.34 -33.78 6.52
C PRO A 284 6.65 -34.32 5.91
N LYS A 285 7.65 -33.44 5.72
CA LYS A 285 8.97 -33.89 5.25
C LYS A 285 9.80 -34.53 6.37
N ALA A 286 9.83 -33.90 7.53
CA ALA A 286 10.50 -34.42 8.72
C ALA A 286 9.64 -34.13 9.96
N CYS A 287 9.35 -35.18 10.72
CA CYS A 287 8.62 -35.10 11.97
C CYS A 287 9.14 -36.14 12.97
N LEU A 288 9.18 -35.81 14.26
CA LEU A 288 9.60 -36.78 15.28
C LEU A 288 8.40 -37.59 15.77
N TYR A 289 7.32 -36.90 16.13
CA TYR A 289 6.03 -37.49 16.52
C TYR A 289 4.91 -37.00 15.60
N LEU A 290 4.16 -37.95 15.03
CA LEU A 290 3.01 -37.71 14.17
C LEU A 290 1.78 -38.47 14.68
N ASN A 291 0.78 -37.72 15.17
CA ASN A 291 -0.47 -38.28 15.69
C ASN A 291 -1.71 -37.56 15.10
N PRO A 292 -2.04 -37.82 13.82
CA PRO A 292 -3.25 -37.29 13.19
C PRO A 292 -4.49 -38.03 13.69
N LYS A 293 -5.53 -37.29 14.09
CA LYS A 293 -6.80 -37.93 14.49
C LYS A 293 -7.63 -38.38 13.28
N ALA A 294 -7.76 -37.53 12.28
CA ALA A 294 -8.46 -37.83 11.04
C ALA A 294 -7.69 -37.26 9.85
N CYS A 295 -7.39 -38.10 8.87
CA CYS A 295 -6.80 -37.68 7.61
C CYS A 295 -7.34 -38.44 6.39
N LEU A 296 -7.40 -37.80 5.21
CA LEU A 296 -7.75 -38.53 3.98
C LEU A 296 -6.50 -39.15 3.36
N TYR A 297 -5.46 -38.33 3.16
CA TYR A 297 -4.17 -38.75 2.61
C TYR A 297 -3.02 -38.39 3.56
N LEU A 298 -2.17 -39.36 3.84
CA LEU A 298 -0.97 -39.21 4.66
C LEU A 298 0.25 -39.78 3.92
N ASN A 299 1.24 -38.92 3.69
CA ASN A 299 2.50 -39.26 3.01
C ASN A 299 3.71 -38.61 3.73
N PRO A 300 4.13 -39.16 4.88
CA PRO A 300 5.29 -38.67 5.62
C PRO A 300 6.59 -39.18 4.99
N LYS A 301 7.60 -38.33 4.79
CA LYS A 301 8.91 -38.78 4.25
C LYS A 301 9.87 -39.32 5.32
N ALA A 302 9.93 -38.65 6.46
CA ALA A 302 10.75 -39.04 7.59
C ALA A 302 9.94 -38.80 8.87
N CYS A 303 9.54 -39.89 9.52
CA CYS A 303 8.78 -39.89 10.76
C CYS A 303 9.34 -40.97 11.69
N LEU A 304 9.69 -40.60 12.93
CA LEU A 304 10.24 -41.57 13.89
C LEU A 304 9.12 -42.31 14.64
N TYR A 305 8.09 -41.59 15.07
CA TYR A 305 6.91 -42.15 15.72
C TYR A 305 5.62 -41.73 15.01
N LEU A 306 4.92 -42.70 14.44
CA LEU A 306 3.67 -42.51 13.71
C LEU A 306 2.53 -43.26 14.40
N ASN A 307 1.49 -42.54 14.83
CA ASN A 307 0.30 -43.11 15.49
C ASN A 307 -1.00 -42.49 14.94
N PRO A 308 -1.43 -42.84 13.72
CA PRO A 308 -2.66 -42.33 13.12
C PRO A 308 -3.89 -43.08 13.66
N LYS A 309 -4.99 -42.36 13.90
CA LYS A 309 -6.26 -43.00 14.34
C LYS A 309 -7.18 -43.39 13.19
N ALA A 310 -7.43 -42.46 12.28
CA ALA A 310 -8.30 -42.67 11.12
C ALA A 310 -7.68 -41.99 9.89
N CYS A 311 -6.99 -42.78 9.07
CA CYS A 311 -6.42 -42.31 7.81
C CYS A 311 -6.78 -43.29 6.69
N LEU A 312 -7.36 -42.78 5.61
CA LEU A 312 -7.88 -43.62 4.51
C LEU A 312 -6.78 -44.08 3.54
N TYR A 313 -5.86 -43.19 3.19
CA TYR A 313 -4.74 -43.48 2.31
C TYR A 313 -3.43 -43.16 3.03
N LEU A 314 -2.62 -44.20 3.26
CA LEU A 314 -1.30 -44.12 3.88
C LEU A 314 -0.25 -44.58 2.86
N ASN A 315 0.65 -43.69 2.47
CA ASN A 315 1.83 -44.05 1.69
C ASN A 315 3.01 -44.19 2.66
N HIS A 316 3.68 -45.34 2.61
CA HIS A 316 4.91 -45.63 3.35
C HIS A 316 6.15 -45.12 2.60
#